data_AF-A0A7V6LA76-F1
#
_entry.id   AF-A0A7V6LA76-F1
#
_cell.length_a   1.000
_cell.length_b   1.000
_cell.length_c   1.000
_cell.angle_alpha   90.00
_cell.angle_beta   90.00
_cell.angle_gamma   90.00
#
_symmetry.space_group_name_H-M   'P 1'
#
loop_
_entity.id
_entity.type
_entity.pdbx_description
1 polymer ?
#
loop_
_entity_poly.entity_id
_entity_poly.type
_entity_poly.pdbx_seq_one_letter_code
_entity_poly.pdbx_strand_id
1 'polypeptide(L)' 'VLVSGPEVISRGFVYVRENEDLIDGIRDAVRNLIESYENIEGGDWPSIKNRIKDELRRYIYEKIKRNPMILPVIVDLG' A
#
# COMPACT_ATOMS: atom_id res chain seq x y z
N VAL A 1 -1.34 10.33 13.48
CA VAL A 1 -2.67 9.97 12.91
C VAL A 1 -2.56 9.97 11.39
N LEU A 2 -3.22 9.04 10.69
CA LEU A 2 -3.28 9.08 9.23
C LEU A 2 -4.17 10.25 8.79
N VAL A 3 -3.58 11.27 8.15
CA VAL A 3 -4.30 12.51 7.78
C VAL A 3 -5.09 12.34 6.47
N SER A 4 -4.58 11.49 5.56
CA SER A 4 -5.25 11.15 4.31
C SER A 4 -4.92 9.70 3.92
N GLY A 5 -5.92 9.01 3.36
CA GLY A 5 -5.81 7.59 3.02
C GLY A 5 -4.79 7.29 1.93
N PRO A 6 -4.37 6.02 1.79
CA PRO A 6 -3.45 5.63 0.74
C PRO A 6 -4.10 5.83 -0.64
N GLU A 7 -3.50 6.70 -1.46
CA GLU A 7 -3.87 6.86 -2.86
C GLU A 7 -3.11 5.82 -3.71
N VAL A 8 -3.82 5.15 -4.63
CA VAL A 8 -3.26 4.11 -5.49
C VAL A 8 -3.29 4.57 -6.93
N ILE A 9 -2.11 4.67 -7.53
CA ILE A 9 -1.92 4.98 -8.94
C ILE A 9 -1.32 3.75 -9.62
N SER A 10 -2.04 3.19 -10.60
CA SER A 10 -1.59 2.04 -11.39
C SER A 10 -1.23 2.49 -12.82
N ARG A 11 -0.08 2.05 -13.33
CA ARG A 11 0.35 2.28 -14.73
C ARG A 11 0.87 0.98 -15.34
N GLY A 12 0.35 0.58 -16.50
CA GLY A 12 0.82 -0.59 -17.25
C GLY A 12 0.60 -1.94 -16.55
N PHE A 13 -0.07 -1.95 -15.40
CA PHE A 13 -0.26 -3.14 -14.57
C PHE A 13 -1.73 -3.56 -14.50
N VAL A 14 -2.61 -2.65 -14.07
CA VAL A 14 -4.06 -2.87 -13.97
C VAL A 14 -4.79 -1.59 -14.37
N TYR A 15 -5.85 -1.71 -15.19
CA TYR A 15 -6.76 -0.59 -15.43
C TYR A 15 -7.77 -0.53 -14.27
N VAL A 16 -7.70 0.54 -13.48
CA VAL A 16 -8.43 0.70 -12.20
C VAL A 16 -9.94 0.46 -12.35
N ARG A 17 -10.54 0.88 -13.48
CA ARG A 17 -11.99 0.73 -13.72
C ARG A 17 -12.47 -0.72 -13.85
N GLU A 18 -11.59 -1.65 -14.21
CA GLU A 18 -11.95 -3.07 -14.36
C GLU A 18 -11.61 -3.90 -13.11
N ASN A 19 -10.94 -3.28 -12.13
CA ASN A 19 -10.34 -3.99 -11.00
C ASN A 19 -10.52 -3.20 -9.70
N GLU A 20 -11.70 -2.61 -9.50
CA GLU A 20 -12.02 -1.83 -8.29
C GLU A 20 -11.77 -2.64 -7.02
N ASP A 21 -12.24 -3.89 -6.96
CA ASP A 21 -12.04 -4.80 -5.81
C ASP A 21 -10.56 -5.01 -5.47
N LEU A 22 -9.69 -5.11 -6.49
CA LEU A 22 -8.24 -5.28 -6.27
C LEU A 22 -7.65 -4.00 -5.68
N ILE A 23 -8.05 -2.84 -6.20
CA ILE A 23 -7.54 -1.55 -5.76
C ILE A 23 -8.03 -1.23 -4.35
N ASP A 24 -9.28 -1.53 -4.04
CA ASP A 24 -9.83 -1.33 -2.69
C ASP A 24 -9.17 -2.27 -1.68
N GLY A 25 -8.96 -3.54 -2.04
CA GLY A 25 -8.21 -4.44 -1.18
C GLY A 25 -6.74 -4.04 -0.99
N ILE A 26 -6.09 -3.41 -1.98
CA ILE A 26 -4.77 -2.79 -1.81
C ILE A 26 -4.84 -1.65 -0.78
N ARG A 27 -5.83 -0.76 -0.88
CA ARG A 27 -6.02 0.35 0.06
C ARG A 27 -6.23 -0.16 1.47
N ASP A 28 -7.07 -1.16 1.64
CA ASP A 28 -7.38 -1.74 2.94
C ASP A 28 -6.19 -2.48 3.53
N ALA A 29 -5.42 -3.22 2.72
CA ALA A 29 -4.19 -3.86 3.18
C ALA A 29 -3.18 -2.84 3.74
N VAL A 30 -3.01 -1.71 3.04
CA VAL A 30 -2.11 -0.63 3.52
C VAL A 30 -2.68 0.05 4.77
N ARG A 31 -3.99 0.33 4.79
CA ARG A 31 -4.65 0.97 5.95
C ARG A 31 -4.49 0.10 7.20
N ASN A 32 -4.85 -1.18 7.11
CA ASN A 32 -4.74 -2.13 8.21
C ASN A 32 -3.29 -2.29 8.69
N LEU A 33 -2.33 -2.30 7.76
CA LEU A 33 -0.91 -2.35 8.11
C LEU A 33 -0.51 -1.11 8.93
N ILE A 34 -0.89 0.09 8.50
CA ILE A 34 -0.57 1.34 9.20
C ILE A 34 -1.25 1.38 10.58
N GLU A 35 -2.53 1.00 10.65
CA GLU A 35 -3.30 0.95 11.90
C GLU A 35 -2.78 -0.09 12.90
N SER A 36 -2.02 -1.09 12.44
CA SER A 36 -1.39 -2.09 13.33
C SER A 36 -0.20 -1.55 14.14
N TYR A 37 0.29 -0.34 13.82
CA TYR A 37 1.36 0.31 14.59
C TYR A 37 0.75 1.20 15.67
N GLU A 38 1.10 0.94 16.94
CA GLU A 38 0.62 1.75 18.07
C GLU A 38 1.16 3.18 18.04
N ASN A 39 2.44 3.34 17.69
CA ASN A 39 3.10 4.62 17.45
C ASN A 39 4.01 4.47 16.24
N ILE A 40 4.00 5.48 15.37
CA ILE A 40 4.89 5.57 14.21
C ILE A 40 5.76 6.80 14.40
N GLU A 41 7.06 6.59 14.53
CA GLU A 41 8.05 7.67 14.59
C GLU A 41 8.70 7.86 13.22
N GLY A 42 9.26 9.05 12.96
CA GLY A 42 9.86 9.37 11.66
C GLY A 42 11.01 8.44 11.23
N GLY A 43 11.67 7.76 12.18
CA GLY A 43 12.67 6.73 11.91
C GLY A 43 12.11 5.44 11.30
N ASP A 44 10.80 5.20 11.44
CA ASP A 44 10.15 3.95 11.02
C ASP A 44 9.79 3.93 9.54
N TRP A 45 9.84 5.06 8.84
CA TRP A 45 9.41 5.17 7.45
C TRP A 45 10.06 4.17 6.49
N PRO A 46 11.38 3.91 6.54
CA PRO A 46 12.00 2.88 5.69
C PRO A 46 11.43 1.49 5.95
N SER A 47 11.21 1.14 7.22
CA SER A 47 10.66 -0.15 7.65
C SER A 47 9.22 -0.31 7.19
N ILE A 48 8.38 0.71 7.41
CA ILE A 48 6.98 0.74 6.98
C ILE A 48 6.88 0.63 5.46
N LYS A 49 7.69 1.39 4.71
CA LYS A 49 7.74 1.30 3.24
C LYS A 49 8.11 -0.11 2.77
N ASN A 50 9.04 -0.79 3.44
CA ASN A 50 9.38 -2.18 3.11
C ASN A 50 8.21 -3.12 3.38
N ARG A 51 7.56 -2.98 4.53
CA ARG A 51 6.43 -3.84 4.88
C ARG A 51 5.22 -3.63 3.98
N ILE A 52 4.95 -2.40 3.56
CA ILE A 52 3.94 -2.11 2.52
C ILE A 52 4.26 -2.86 1.23
N LYS A 53 5.51 -2.82 0.76
CA LYS A 53 5.90 -3.52 -0.48
C LYS A 53 5.68 -5.03 -0.36
N ASP A 54 6.06 -5.63 0.75
CA ASP A 54 5.96 -7.08 0.94
C ASP A 54 4.50 -7.53 1.06
N GLU A 55 3.70 -6.81 1.83
CA GLU A 55 2.27 -7.07 2.00
C GLU A 55 1.53 -6.99 0.67
N LEU A 56 1.77 -5.91 -0.09
CA LEU A 56 1.12 -5.71 -1.39
C LEU A 56 1.62 -6.70 -2.45
N ARG A 57 2.89 -7.09 -2.44
CA ARG A 57 3.40 -8.14 -3.33
C ARG A 57 2.67 -9.45 -3.09
N ARG A 58 2.51 -9.86 -1.83
CA ARG A 58 1.77 -11.08 -1.47
C ARG A 58 0.31 -10.99 -1.92
N TYR A 59 -0.39 -9.93 -1.53
CA TYR A 59 -1.80 -9.72 -1.85
C TYR A 59 -2.07 -9.77 -3.37
N ILE A 60 -1.27 -9.04 -4.14
CA ILE A 60 -1.43 -8.96 -5.60
C ILE A 60 -1.11 -10.31 -6.25
N TYR A 61 -0.06 -10.99 -5.81
CA TYR A 61 0.28 -12.30 -6.35
C TYR A 61 -0.79 -13.36 -6.04
N GLU A 62 -1.35 -13.34 -4.83
CA GLU A 62 -2.44 -14.24 -4.46
C GLU A 62 -3.69 -14.04 -5.33
N LYS A 63 -4.06 -12.77 -5.57
CA LYS A 63 -5.25 -12.40 -6.33
C LYS A 63 -5.13 -12.61 -7.83
N ILE A 64 -4.03 -12.16 -8.44
CA ILE A 64 -3.90 -12.09 -9.91
C ILE A 64 -2.62 -12.72 -10.47
N LYS A 65 -1.81 -13.38 -9.62
CA LYS A 65 -0.59 -14.11 -10.01
C LYS A 65 0.43 -13.23 -10.76
N ARG A 66 0.54 -11.96 -10.37
CA ARG A 66 1.53 -11.01 -10.92
C ARG A 66 2.37 -10.36 -9.84
N ASN A 67 3.56 -9.91 -10.25
CA ASN A 67 4.56 -9.24 -9.39
C ASN A 67 4.92 -7.86 -9.95
N PRO A 68 4.08 -6.83 -9.74
CA PRO A 68 4.37 -5.48 -10.20
C PRO A 68 5.51 -4.84 -9.40
N MET A 69 6.08 -3.77 -9.97
CA MET A 69 6.89 -2.84 -9.19
C MET A 69 5.97 -2.01 -8.28
N ILE A 70 6.31 -1.92 -7.00
CA ILE A 70 5.55 -1.20 -5.98
C ILE A 70 6.45 -0.10 -5.40
N LEU A 71 6.02 1.15 -5.52
CA LEU A 71 6.75 2.31 -5.03
C LEU A 71 5.90 3.06 -4.00
N PRO A 72 6.04 2.76 -2.69
CA PRO A 72 5.34 3.50 -1.65
C PRO A 72 5.98 4.87 -1.43
N VAL A 73 5.14 5.91 -1.42
CA VAL A 73 5.52 7.29 -1.07
C VAL A 73 4.79 7.65 0.22
N ILE A 74 5.55 8.14 1.19
CA ILE A 74 5.00 8.64 2.46
C ILE A 74 5.37 10.10 2.54
N VAL A 75 4.37 10.95 2.80
CA VAL A 75 4.53 12.38 3.02
C VAL A 75 4.25 12.63 4.50
N ASP A 76 5.27 13.14 5.18
CA ASP A 76 5.15 13.61 6.56
C ASP A 76 4.76 15.09 6.53
N LEU A 77 3.74 15.48 7.30
CA LEU A 77 3.20 16.83 7.34
C LEU A 77 3.69 17.64 8.54
N GLY A 78 4.50 17.04 9.43
CA GLY A 78 5.04 17.67 10.63
C GLY A 78 4.21 17.47 11.88
#